data_AF-A0A0B4DJ89-F1
#
_entry.id   AF-A0A0B4DJ89-F1
#
_cell.length_a   1.000
_cell.length_b   1.000
_cell.length_c   1.000
_cell.angle_alpha   90.00
_cell.angle_beta   90.00
_cell.angle_gamma   90.00
#
_symmetry.space_group_name_H-M   'P 1'
#
loop_
_entity.id
_entity.type
_entity.pdbx_description
1 polymer ?
#
loop_
_entity_poly.entity_id
_entity_poly.type
_entity_poly.pdbx_seq_one_letter_code
_entity_poly.pdbx_strand_id
1 'polypeptide(L)'
;MKLFLSFLSFIIFTTFQSQELEDFVIPKGYEKVLEVKGDLDKDGKEETVIVFNTPEKIEHQGFNRKFYVLKNSQGSLKIWKENSTILNSSEAGFYPEDNKLEILVKNNCLVISQSFYSNSRHTDTSKYTFRFQNGNFYLIGAFNQFEDTCEFNFVQDVNFSTGKVIVDETYSECDGDENRKIPQDYHKEFIHKFDKLIKMNEFRIGENKFNIPNSKKYFTY
;
A
#
# COMPACT_ATOMS: atom_id res chain seq x y z
N MET A 1 -24.95 35.60 52.12
CA MET A 1 -24.48 34.28 51.67
C MET A 1 -24.37 34.28 50.15
N LYS A 2 -23.15 34.33 49.60
CA LYS A 2 -22.89 34.04 48.19
C LYS A 2 -21.72 33.05 48.16
N LEU A 3 -22.04 31.77 47.92
CA LEU A 3 -21.05 30.73 47.66
C LEU A 3 -20.46 30.98 46.27
N PHE A 4 -19.16 31.26 46.19
CA PHE A 4 -18.40 31.10 44.96
C PHE A 4 -17.79 29.69 44.98
N LEU A 5 -18.31 28.79 44.14
CA LEU A 5 -17.65 27.52 43.85
C LEU A 5 -16.46 27.79 42.93
N SER A 6 -15.25 27.54 43.42
CA SER A 6 -14.02 27.49 42.62
C SER A 6 -13.98 26.14 41.88
N PHE A 7 -14.01 26.17 40.54
CA PHE A 7 -13.74 25.01 39.70
C PHE A 7 -12.22 24.86 39.54
N LEU A 8 -11.63 23.88 40.22
CA LEU A 8 -10.24 23.50 40.08
C LEU A 8 -10.09 22.66 38.79
N SER A 9 -9.53 23.24 37.74
CA SER A 9 -9.18 22.51 36.51
C SER A 9 -7.94 21.64 36.77
N PHE A 10 -8.13 20.33 36.85
CA PHE A 10 -7.03 19.36 36.86
C PHE A 10 -6.47 19.23 35.44
N ILE A 11 -5.34 19.89 35.17
CA ILE A 11 -4.57 19.67 33.95
C ILE A 11 -3.86 18.32 34.09
N ILE A 12 -4.42 17.28 33.48
CA ILE A 12 -3.77 15.97 33.36
C ILE A 12 -2.68 16.13 32.30
N PHE A 13 -1.43 16.36 32.74
CA PHE A 13 -0.26 16.22 31.88
C PHE A 13 -0.06 14.72 31.60
N THR A 14 -0.58 14.25 30.46
CA THR A 14 -0.17 12.96 29.92
C THR A 14 1.28 13.09 29.45
N THR A 15 2.21 12.59 30.25
CA THR A 15 3.59 12.39 29.79
C THR A 15 3.57 11.32 28.72
N PHE A 16 3.53 11.72 27.45
CA PHE A 16 3.87 10.82 26.36
C PHE A 16 5.34 10.45 26.54
N GLN A 17 5.61 9.23 27.02
CA GLN A 17 6.95 8.66 26.88
C GLN A 17 7.22 8.57 25.37
N SER A 18 8.09 9.46 24.88
CA SER A 18 8.64 9.34 23.54
C SER A 18 9.44 8.05 23.50
N GLN A 19 8.93 7.04 22.80
CA GLN A 19 9.70 5.84 22.52
C GLN A 19 10.92 6.27 21.68
N GLU A 20 12.13 6.07 22.20
CA GLU A 20 13.32 6.31 21.40
C GLU A 20 13.31 5.36 20.19
N LEU A 21 13.48 5.93 19.01
CA LEU A 21 13.59 5.16 17.79
C LEU A 21 15.02 4.61 17.64
N GLU A 22 15.12 3.39 17.14
CA GLU A 22 16.39 2.71 16.89
C GLU A 22 17.18 3.39 15.78
N ASP A 23 18.50 3.46 15.89
CA ASP A 23 19.37 3.95 14.80
C ASP A 23 19.29 3.01 13.60
N PHE A 24 19.15 3.58 12.42
CA PHE A 24 19.18 2.84 11.17
C PHE A 24 20.62 2.70 10.67
N VAL A 25 21.02 1.46 10.44
CA VAL A 25 22.21 1.09 9.69
C VAL A 25 21.78 0.15 8.58
N ILE A 26 22.34 0.34 7.38
CA ILE A 26 22.07 -0.56 6.25
C ILE A 26 22.46 -1.99 6.67
N PRO A 27 21.53 -2.95 6.73
CA PRO A 27 21.86 -4.29 7.15
C PRO A 27 22.84 -4.96 6.18
N LYS A 28 23.69 -5.83 6.70
CA LYS A 28 24.72 -6.51 5.89
C LYS A 28 24.08 -7.30 4.74
N GLY A 29 24.59 -7.09 3.53
CA GLY A 29 24.14 -7.80 2.33
C GLY A 29 22.85 -7.25 1.70
N TYR A 30 22.30 -6.15 2.22
CA TYR A 30 21.17 -5.48 1.60
C TYR A 30 21.66 -4.58 0.46
N GLU A 31 20.96 -4.61 -0.67
CA GLU A 31 21.25 -3.79 -1.84
C GLU A 31 20.14 -2.73 -2.00
N LYS A 32 20.51 -1.45 -2.07
CA LYS A 32 19.54 -0.35 -2.18
C LYS A 32 18.91 -0.34 -3.58
N VAL A 33 17.59 -0.40 -3.63
CA VAL A 33 16.80 -0.33 -4.88
C VAL A 33 16.44 1.11 -5.20
N LEU A 34 15.84 1.82 -4.25
CA LEU A 34 15.42 3.21 -4.42
C LEU A 34 15.33 3.93 -3.07
N GLU A 35 15.25 5.25 -3.13
CA GLU A 35 15.12 6.14 -1.99
C GLU A 35 14.26 7.34 -2.37
N VAL A 36 13.29 7.69 -1.52
CA VAL A 36 12.45 8.89 -1.67
C VAL A 36 12.31 9.62 -0.34
N LYS A 37 12.02 10.92 -0.41
CA LYS A 37 11.82 11.77 0.76
C LYS A 37 10.49 12.50 0.69
N GLY A 38 9.94 12.80 1.86
CA GLY A 38 8.81 13.68 2.00
C GLY A 38 8.21 13.62 3.40
N ASP A 39 7.46 14.64 3.75
CA ASP A 39 6.79 14.77 5.05
C ASP A 39 5.58 13.82 5.13
N LEU A 40 5.67 12.77 5.93
CA LEU A 40 4.64 11.74 6.08
C LEU A 40 3.71 11.97 7.28
N ASP A 41 4.13 12.73 8.30
CA ASP A 41 3.32 12.98 9.51
C ASP A 41 2.83 14.42 9.69
N LYS A 42 3.13 15.30 8.74
CA LYS A 42 2.73 16.72 8.71
C LYS A 42 3.44 17.57 9.76
N ASP A 43 4.63 17.16 10.23
CA ASP A 43 5.43 17.96 11.16
C ASP A 43 6.34 19.00 10.44
N GLY A 44 6.33 19.01 9.10
CA GLY A 44 7.14 19.90 8.28
C GLY A 44 8.58 19.42 8.05
N LYS A 45 8.94 18.22 8.52
CA LYS A 45 10.23 17.57 8.26
C LYS A 45 10.00 16.38 7.35
N GLU A 46 10.96 16.15 6.46
CA GLU A 46 10.89 15.01 5.56
C GLU A 46 11.37 13.72 6.24
N GLU A 47 10.59 12.66 6.09
CA GLU A 47 11.05 11.29 6.31
C GLU A 47 11.75 10.75 5.05
N THR A 48 12.64 9.79 5.26
CA THR A 48 13.28 9.04 4.17
C THR A 48 12.67 7.65 4.06
N VAL A 49 12.24 7.25 2.87
CA VAL A 49 11.81 5.88 2.58
C VAL A 49 12.84 5.21 1.70
N ILE A 50 13.38 4.07 2.14
CA ILE A 50 14.40 3.32 1.40
C ILE A 50 13.92 1.89 1.17
N VAL A 51 14.01 1.42 -0.07
CA VAL A 51 13.73 0.02 -0.44
C VAL A 51 15.04 -0.71 -0.68
N PHE A 52 15.11 -1.94 -0.21
CA PHE A 52 16.25 -2.84 -0.41
C PHE A 52 15.81 -4.19 -0.95
N ASN A 53 16.65 -4.80 -1.78
CA ASN A 53 16.69 -6.25 -1.92
C ASN A 53 17.42 -6.82 -0.68
N THR A 54 16.86 -7.86 -0.07
CA THR A 54 17.48 -8.59 1.03
C THR A 54 18.39 -9.69 0.46
N PRO A 55 19.32 -10.26 1.25
CA PRO A 55 20.14 -11.38 0.77
C PRO A 55 19.36 -12.70 0.65
N GLU A 56 18.08 -12.73 1.06
CA GLU A 56 17.22 -13.90 0.94
C GLU A 56 16.66 -14.00 -0.47
N LYS A 57 17.01 -15.10 -1.16
CA LYS A 57 16.56 -15.39 -2.51
C LYS A 57 15.40 -16.37 -2.49
N ILE A 58 14.34 -16.06 -3.22
CA ILE A 58 13.23 -16.95 -3.53
C ILE A 58 13.49 -17.60 -4.88
N GLU A 59 13.32 -18.92 -4.93
CA GLU A 59 13.46 -19.68 -6.17
C GLU A 59 12.52 -19.12 -7.25
N HIS A 60 13.08 -18.82 -8.43
CA HIS A 60 12.36 -18.25 -9.58
C HIS A 60 11.69 -16.87 -9.37
N GLN A 61 11.93 -16.17 -8.26
CA GLN A 61 11.36 -14.83 -8.01
C GLN A 61 12.40 -13.78 -7.59
N GLY A 62 13.68 -14.14 -7.56
CA GLY A 62 14.76 -13.23 -7.21
C GLY A 62 14.84 -12.98 -5.71
N PHE A 63 15.17 -11.75 -5.31
CA PHE A 63 15.39 -11.37 -3.92
C PHE A 63 14.11 -10.89 -3.26
N ASN A 64 13.94 -11.24 -1.98
CA ASN A 64 12.95 -10.59 -1.13
C ASN A 64 13.23 -9.09 -1.03
N ARG A 65 12.17 -8.29 -0.88
CA ARG A 65 12.30 -6.84 -0.69
C ARG A 65 11.80 -6.40 0.67
N LYS A 66 12.49 -5.41 1.24
CA LYS A 66 12.11 -4.75 2.48
C LYS A 66 12.25 -3.25 2.30
N PHE A 67 11.33 -2.48 2.87
CA PHE A 67 11.49 -1.04 2.95
C PHE A 67 11.46 -0.54 4.38
N TYR A 68 12.11 0.61 4.57
CA TYR A 68 12.21 1.33 5.81
C TYR A 68 11.66 2.74 5.62
N VAL A 69 10.85 3.22 6.56
CA VAL A 69 10.51 4.63 6.73
C VAL A 69 11.33 5.14 7.90
N LEU A 70 12.10 6.19 7.66
CA LEU A 70 13.13 6.69 8.56
C LEU A 70 12.88 8.14 8.92
N LYS A 71 12.93 8.45 10.22
CA LYS A 71 12.93 9.83 10.71
C LYS A 71 14.36 10.36 10.80
N ASN A 72 14.55 11.63 10.46
CA ASN A 72 15.81 12.32 10.70
C ASN A 72 15.77 12.96 12.09
N SER A 73 16.59 12.47 13.02
CA SER A 73 16.71 13.01 14.37
C SER A 73 18.17 13.26 14.71
N GLN A 74 18.50 14.52 15.02
CA GLN A 74 19.85 14.92 15.46
C GLN A 74 20.99 14.48 14.51
N GLY A 75 20.72 14.41 13.21
CA GLY A 75 21.70 14.02 12.21
C GLY A 75 21.86 12.52 12.01
N SER A 76 21.09 11.67 12.70
CA SER A 76 20.99 10.23 12.42
C SER A 76 19.62 9.87 11.84
N LEU A 77 19.61 8.85 10.98
CA LEU A 77 18.38 8.21 10.53
C LEU A 77 17.93 7.22 11.57
N LYS A 78 16.67 7.31 11.98
CA LYS A 78 16.04 6.44 12.96
C LYS A 78 14.92 5.63 12.33
N ILE A 79 14.84 4.34 12.62
CA ILE A 79 13.79 3.47 12.10
C ILE A 79 12.45 3.89 12.70
N TRP A 80 11.55 4.38 11.87
CA TRP A 80 10.19 4.69 12.28
C TRP A 80 9.21 3.58 11.89
N LYS A 81 9.42 2.98 10.70
CA LYS A 81 8.66 1.82 10.24
C LYS A 81 9.52 0.93 9.36
N GLU A 82 9.23 -0.36 9.35
CA GLU A 82 9.74 -1.31 8.37
C GLU A 82 8.65 -2.27 7.92
N ASN A 83 8.75 -2.76 6.69
CA ASN A 83 7.82 -3.72 6.11
C ASN A 83 8.46 -4.51 4.96
N SER A 84 8.10 -5.79 4.84
CA SER A 84 8.60 -6.72 3.81
C SER A 84 7.50 -7.50 3.10
N THR A 85 6.25 -7.05 3.18
CA THR A 85 5.07 -7.83 2.75
C THR A 85 4.19 -7.11 1.75
N ILE A 86 4.55 -5.87 1.40
CA ILE A 86 3.83 -5.00 0.46
C ILE A 86 4.63 -4.81 -0.84
N LEU A 87 5.80 -5.42 -0.96
CA LEU A 87 6.64 -5.35 -2.14
C LEU A 87 6.76 -6.73 -2.77
N ASN A 88 6.62 -6.78 -4.09
CA ASN A 88 6.94 -7.97 -4.86
C ASN A 88 8.46 -8.22 -4.82
N SER A 89 8.83 -9.50 -4.88
CA SER A 89 10.21 -9.95 -5.04
C SER A 89 10.86 -9.37 -6.31
N SER A 90 12.19 -9.28 -6.32
CA SER A 90 12.91 -8.51 -7.34
C SER A 90 12.71 -9.01 -8.77
N GLU A 91 12.51 -10.32 -8.94
CA GLU A 91 12.33 -10.98 -10.22
C GLU A 91 10.97 -11.68 -10.30
N ALA A 92 9.94 -11.14 -9.65
CA ALA A 92 8.59 -11.68 -9.76
C ALA A 92 8.06 -11.55 -11.20
N GLY A 93 7.25 -12.51 -11.66
CA GLY A 93 6.60 -12.46 -12.96
C GLY A 93 7.39 -13.07 -14.12
N PHE A 94 6.87 -12.87 -15.32
CA PHE A 94 7.30 -13.51 -16.56
C PHE A 94 8.45 -12.76 -17.25
N TYR A 95 8.44 -11.42 -17.17
CA TYR A 95 9.52 -10.53 -17.64
C TYR A 95 10.04 -9.65 -16.49
N PRO A 96 10.86 -10.21 -15.58
CA PRO A 96 11.41 -9.50 -14.42
C PRO A 96 12.04 -8.13 -14.71
N GLU A 97 12.70 -8.02 -15.85
CA GLU A 97 13.40 -6.81 -16.33
C GLU A 97 12.44 -5.64 -16.60
N ASP A 98 11.17 -5.92 -16.88
CA ASP A 98 10.14 -4.92 -17.16
C ASP A 98 9.29 -4.58 -15.91
N ASN A 99 9.60 -5.19 -14.77
CA ASN A 99 8.91 -4.90 -13.52
C ASN A 99 9.06 -3.42 -13.15
N LYS A 100 7.95 -2.81 -12.76
CA LYS A 100 7.93 -1.42 -12.28
C LYS A 100 7.72 -1.41 -10.77
N LEU A 101 8.49 -0.60 -10.07
CA LEU A 101 8.28 -0.26 -8.67
C LEU A 101 8.48 1.24 -8.51
N GLU A 102 7.46 1.91 -8.01
CA GLU A 102 7.47 3.34 -7.71
C GLU A 102 7.00 3.55 -6.27
N ILE A 103 7.77 4.34 -5.52
CA ILE A 103 7.39 4.83 -4.20
C ILE A 103 7.30 6.34 -4.27
N LEU A 104 6.21 6.93 -3.79
CA LEU A 104 6.03 8.37 -3.74
C LEU A 104 5.58 8.79 -2.34
N VAL A 105 6.05 9.96 -1.89
CA VAL A 105 5.42 10.68 -0.80
C VAL A 105 4.60 11.81 -1.40
N LYS A 106 3.28 11.70 -1.32
CA LYS A 106 2.35 12.67 -1.90
C LYS A 106 1.20 12.95 -0.93
N ASN A 107 0.92 14.22 -0.68
CA ASN A 107 -0.14 14.66 0.24
C ASN A 107 -0.02 13.98 1.63
N ASN A 108 1.21 13.91 2.16
CA ASN A 108 1.55 13.24 3.42
C ASN A 108 1.10 11.78 3.49
N CYS A 109 1.12 11.10 2.35
CA CYS A 109 0.81 9.69 2.23
C CYS A 109 1.96 8.99 1.51
N LEU A 110 2.28 7.78 1.96
CA LEU A 110 3.17 6.87 1.26
C LEU A 110 2.36 6.13 0.19
N VAL A 111 2.70 6.31 -1.07
CA VAL A 111 2.09 5.62 -2.20
C VAL A 111 3.10 4.61 -2.75
N ILE A 112 2.70 3.35 -2.84
CA ILE A 112 3.51 2.26 -3.38
C ILE A 112 2.78 1.75 -4.62
N SER A 113 3.38 1.88 -5.80
CA SER A 113 2.85 1.38 -7.07
C SER A 113 3.82 0.36 -7.65
N GLN A 114 3.31 -0.78 -8.09
CA GLN A 114 4.13 -1.81 -8.72
C GLN A 114 3.35 -2.55 -9.80
N SER A 115 4.05 -2.99 -10.84
CA SER A 115 3.48 -3.83 -11.89
C SER A 115 4.46 -4.91 -12.32
N PHE A 116 3.94 -6.07 -12.65
CA PHE A 116 4.68 -7.18 -13.25
C PHE A 116 3.80 -7.93 -14.25
N TYR A 117 4.44 -8.67 -15.15
CA TYR A 117 3.73 -9.55 -16.07
C TYR A 117 3.51 -10.92 -15.41
N SER A 118 2.27 -11.40 -15.26
CA SER A 118 2.04 -12.77 -14.77
C SER A 118 2.18 -13.83 -15.87
N ASN A 119 2.07 -13.43 -17.13
CA ASN A 119 2.48 -14.20 -18.32
C ASN A 119 2.79 -13.23 -19.47
N SER A 120 2.95 -13.73 -20.70
CA SER A 120 3.29 -12.92 -21.87
C SER A 120 2.22 -11.89 -22.29
N ARG A 121 0.99 -11.95 -21.76
CA ARG A 121 -0.13 -11.07 -22.09
C ARG A 121 -0.76 -10.39 -20.89
N HIS A 122 -0.58 -10.93 -19.69
CA HIS A 122 -1.22 -10.44 -18.49
C HIS A 122 -0.30 -9.51 -17.71
N THR A 123 -0.83 -8.36 -17.32
CA THR A 123 -0.17 -7.42 -16.41
C THR A 123 -0.96 -7.29 -15.12
N ASP A 124 -0.28 -7.50 -14.00
CA ASP A 124 -0.79 -7.26 -12.66
C ASP A 124 -0.20 -5.95 -12.14
N THR A 125 -1.06 -4.95 -11.92
CA THR A 125 -0.70 -3.65 -11.37
C THR A 125 -1.39 -3.43 -10.04
N SER A 126 -0.64 -3.00 -9.02
CA SER A 126 -1.20 -2.62 -7.72
C SER A 126 -0.65 -1.27 -7.27
N LYS A 127 -1.51 -0.49 -6.62
CA LYS A 127 -1.16 0.78 -5.99
C LYS A 127 -1.83 0.91 -4.63
N TYR A 128 -1.01 0.97 -3.59
CA TYR A 128 -1.46 1.09 -2.20
C TYR A 128 -1.04 2.44 -1.62
N THR A 129 -1.99 3.10 -0.95
CA THR A 129 -1.76 4.39 -0.30
C THR A 129 -1.90 4.24 1.21
N PHE A 130 -0.85 4.61 1.94
CA PHE A 130 -0.81 4.59 3.40
C PHE A 130 -0.71 6.01 3.94
N ARG A 131 -1.47 6.29 5.00
CA ARG A 131 -1.40 7.56 5.73
C ARG A 131 -1.01 7.33 7.17
N PHE A 132 -0.10 8.15 7.68
CA PHE A 132 0.14 8.21 9.11
C PHE A 132 -0.99 8.97 9.81
N GLN A 133 -1.67 8.29 10.73
CA GLN A 133 -2.76 8.84 11.54
C GLN A 133 -2.91 7.98 12.80
N ASN A 134 -3.47 8.49 13.89
CA ASN A 134 -3.72 7.70 15.10
C ASN A 134 -2.48 6.87 15.57
N GLY A 135 -1.28 7.45 15.44
CA GLY A 135 -0.02 6.81 15.85
C GLY A 135 0.47 5.66 14.97
N ASN A 136 -0.09 5.42 13.78
CA ASN A 136 0.39 4.38 12.86
C ASN A 136 0.15 4.70 11.39
N PHE A 137 0.75 3.91 10.51
CA PHE A 137 0.42 3.92 9.08
C PHE A 137 -0.77 3.00 8.81
N TYR A 138 -1.80 3.54 8.19
CA TYR A 138 -3.02 2.82 7.82
C TYR A 138 -3.24 2.87 6.31
N LEU A 139 -3.72 1.76 5.74
CA LEU A 139 -4.17 1.68 4.36
C LEU A 139 -5.38 2.60 4.19
N ILE A 140 -5.29 3.54 3.24
CA ILE A 140 -6.37 4.47 2.90
C ILE A 140 -6.80 4.42 1.45
N GLY A 141 -6.02 3.75 0.60
CA GLY A 141 -6.35 3.51 -0.80
C GLY A 141 -5.75 2.19 -1.29
N ALA A 142 -6.53 1.41 -2.05
CA ALA A 142 -6.07 0.22 -2.74
C ALA A 142 -6.61 0.24 -4.16
N PHE A 143 -5.71 0.21 -5.13
CA PHE A 143 -6.02 0.08 -6.54
C PHE A 143 -5.34 -1.19 -7.05
N ASN A 144 -6.11 -2.06 -7.70
CA ASN A 144 -5.62 -3.25 -8.38
C ASN A 144 -6.16 -3.26 -9.80
N GLN A 145 -5.30 -3.62 -10.73
CA GLN A 145 -5.65 -3.81 -12.12
C GLN A 145 -5.02 -5.11 -12.62
N PHE A 146 -5.85 -5.96 -13.20
CA PHE A 146 -5.42 -7.16 -13.90
C PHE A 146 -5.92 -7.07 -15.34
N GLU A 147 -5.00 -6.95 -16.27
CA GLU A 147 -5.32 -6.74 -17.67
C GLU A 147 -4.63 -7.79 -18.54
N ASP A 148 -5.33 -8.21 -19.58
CA ASP A 148 -4.77 -8.90 -20.72
C ASP A 148 -4.60 -7.90 -21.88
N THR A 149 -3.56 -8.05 -22.68
CA THR A 149 -3.25 -7.14 -23.79
C THR A 149 -4.34 -7.02 -24.86
N CYS A 150 -5.35 -7.91 -24.90
CA CYS A 150 -6.47 -7.80 -25.82
C CYS A 150 -7.83 -8.24 -25.26
N GLU A 151 -7.90 -9.14 -24.28
CA GLU A 151 -9.17 -9.81 -23.93
C GLU A 151 -9.97 -9.15 -22.80
N PHE A 152 -9.30 -8.61 -21.80
CA PHE A 152 -9.98 -8.11 -20.62
C PHE A 152 -9.15 -7.06 -19.87
N ASN A 153 -9.85 -6.22 -19.13
CA ASN A 153 -9.24 -5.35 -18.14
C ASN A 153 -10.15 -5.26 -16.91
N PHE A 154 -9.63 -5.71 -15.77
CA PHE A 154 -10.31 -5.74 -14.49
C PHE A 154 -9.67 -4.73 -13.55
N VAL A 155 -10.46 -3.78 -13.06
CA VAL A 155 -10.02 -2.72 -12.15
C VAL A 155 -10.82 -2.78 -10.87
N GLN A 156 -10.11 -2.65 -9.75
CA GLN A 156 -10.70 -2.42 -8.43
C GLN A 156 -10.03 -1.20 -7.81
N ASP A 157 -10.82 -0.19 -7.43
CA ASP A 157 -10.34 1.01 -6.73
C ASP A 157 -11.16 1.23 -5.46
N VAL A 158 -10.47 1.21 -4.32
CA VAL A 158 -11.05 1.36 -2.99
C VAL A 158 -10.41 2.53 -2.29
N ASN A 159 -11.21 3.52 -1.95
CA ASN A 159 -10.84 4.62 -1.06
C ASN A 159 -11.42 4.36 0.34
N PHE A 160 -10.60 3.89 1.26
CA PHE A 160 -11.04 3.57 2.62
C PHE A 160 -11.38 4.81 3.45
N SER A 161 -10.91 6.01 3.04
CA SER A 161 -11.25 7.26 3.74
C SER A 161 -12.67 7.73 3.43
N THR A 162 -13.14 7.55 2.19
CA THR A 162 -14.49 7.93 1.76
C THR A 162 -15.45 6.75 1.74
N GLY A 163 -14.94 5.53 1.78
CA GLY A 163 -15.69 4.29 1.55
C GLY A 163 -16.04 4.06 0.08
N LYS A 164 -15.57 4.90 -0.85
CA LYS A 164 -15.87 4.73 -2.27
C LYS A 164 -15.18 3.47 -2.80
N VAL A 165 -15.95 2.62 -3.47
CA VAL A 165 -15.48 1.42 -4.15
C VAL A 165 -15.94 1.47 -5.60
N ILE A 166 -15.02 1.21 -6.52
CA ILE A 166 -15.27 1.03 -7.94
C ILE A 166 -14.75 -0.34 -8.34
N VAL A 167 -15.58 -1.14 -9.01
CA VAL A 167 -15.20 -2.41 -9.60
C VAL A 167 -15.64 -2.39 -11.06
N ASP A 168 -14.68 -2.52 -11.95
CA ASP A 168 -14.88 -2.58 -13.39
C ASP A 168 -14.30 -3.88 -13.94
N GLU A 169 -15.07 -4.58 -14.76
CA GLU A 169 -14.60 -5.68 -15.58
C GLU A 169 -15.03 -5.39 -17.01
N THR A 170 -14.06 -5.20 -17.89
CA THR A 170 -14.28 -4.98 -19.31
C THR A 170 -13.75 -6.17 -20.10
N TYR A 171 -14.45 -6.53 -21.16
CA TYR A 171 -14.10 -7.63 -22.05
C TYR A 171 -14.03 -7.16 -23.49
N SER A 172 -13.18 -7.81 -24.28
CA SER A 172 -12.99 -7.51 -25.69
C SER A 172 -12.77 -8.78 -26.50
N GLU A 173 -13.05 -8.68 -27.78
CA GLU A 173 -12.70 -9.70 -28.77
C GLU A 173 -11.18 -9.73 -28.93
N CYS A 174 -10.61 -10.93 -28.90
CA CYS A 174 -9.21 -11.15 -29.23
C CYS A 174 -9.09 -12.27 -30.25
N ASP A 175 -8.17 -12.11 -31.20
CA ASP A 175 -7.96 -13.05 -32.28
C ASP A 175 -7.62 -14.46 -31.75
N GLY A 176 -8.17 -15.50 -32.38
CA GLY A 176 -7.81 -16.90 -32.11
C GLY A 176 -8.94 -17.80 -31.60
N ASP A 177 -10.12 -17.25 -31.30
CA ASP A 177 -11.33 -18.05 -31.05
C ASP A 177 -12.59 -17.35 -31.56
N GLU A 178 -12.91 -17.56 -32.85
CA GLU A 178 -14.10 -17.00 -33.52
C GLU A 178 -15.43 -17.43 -32.87
N ASN A 179 -15.42 -18.47 -32.02
CA ASN A 179 -16.60 -18.99 -31.35
C ASN A 179 -16.70 -18.55 -29.89
N ARG A 180 -15.73 -17.77 -29.39
CA ARG A 180 -15.74 -17.27 -28.01
C ARG A 180 -16.92 -16.33 -27.82
N LYS A 181 -17.77 -16.64 -26.85
CA LYS A 181 -18.77 -15.68 -26.35
C LYS A 181 -18.09 -14.68 -25.42
N ILE A 182 -18.01 -13.42 -25.83
CA ILE A 182 -17.52 -12.35 -24.97
C ILE A 182 -18.50 -12.19 -23.78
N PRO A 183 -18.01 -12.22 -22.53
CA PRO A 183 -18.83 -11.87 -21.38
C PRO A 183 -19.32 -10.42 -21.47
N GLN A 184 -20.41 -10.12 -20.76
CA GLN A 184 -20.86 -8.74 -20.63
C GLN A 184 -19.99 -8.00 -19.61
N ASP A 185 -19.65 -6.75 -19.94
CA ASP A 185 -18.99 -5.83 -19.01
C ASP A 185 -19.76 -5.69 -17.69
N TYR A 186 -19.01 -5.52 -16.61
CA TYR A 186 -19.53 -5.33 -15.28
C TYR A 186 -18.97 -4.05 -14.66
N HIS A 187 -19.85 -3.12 -14.33
CA HIS A 187 -19.50 -1.91 -13.58
C HIS A 187 -20.29 -1.88 -12.26
N LYS A 188 -19.60 -1.61 -11.16
CA LYS A 188 -20.22 -1.37 -9.86
C LYS A 188 -19.47 -0.29 -9.08
N GLU A 189 -20.14 0.85 -8.91
CA GLU A 189 -19.73 1.90 -7.98
C GLU A 189 -20.67 1.92 -6.76
N PHE A 190 -20.09 2.01 -5.55
CA PHE A 190 -20.86 2.13 -4.31
C PHE A 190 -20.03 2.77 -3.18
N ILE A 191 -20.73 3.18 -2.12
CA ILE A 191 -20.11 3.59 -0.85
C ILE A 191 -20.27 2.46 0.16
N HIS A 192 -19.16 2.02 0.75
CA HIS A 192 -19.11 1.09 1.85
C HIS A 192 -18.17 1.60 2.93
N LYS A 193 -18.67 1.79 4.14
CA LYS A 193 -17.85 2.22 5.27
C LYS A 193 -17.11 1.02 5.86
N PHE A 194 -15.79 1.05 5.80
CA PHE A 194 -14.94 0.02 6.41
C PHE A 194 -14.72 0.36 7.88
N ASP A 195 -15.23 -0.47 8.79
CA ASP A 195 -15.13 -0.22 10.23
C ASP A 195 -13.72 -0.44 10.78
N LYS A 196 -12.93 -1.32 10.13
CA LYS A 196 -11.57 -1.65 10.54
C LYS A 196 -10.55 -0.91 9.67
N LEU A 197 -9.72 -0.08 10.31
CA LEU A 197 -8.52 0.47 9.68
C LEU A 197 -7.43 -0.60 9.64
N ILE A 198 -6.88 -0.88 8.46
CA ILE A 198 -5.83 -1.89 8.27
C ILE A 198 -4.48 -1.20 8.44
N LYS A 199 -3.68 -1.66 9.41
CA LYS A 199 -2.32 -1.14 9.60
C LYS A 199 -1.40 -1.68 8.49
N MET A 200 -0.42 -0.88 8.10
CA MET A 200 0.57 -1.26 7.07
C MET A 200 1.22 -2.64 7.33
N ASN A 201 1.60 -2.95 8.57
CA ASN A 201 2.26 -4.24 8.88
C ASN A 201 1.28 -5.41 9.04
N GLU A 202 -0.03 -5.14 9.11
CA GLU A 202 -1.08 -6.16 9.10
C GLU A 202 -1.57 -6.43 7.66
N PHE A 203 -1.23 -5.56 6.71
CA PHE A 203 -1.64 -5.69 5.32
C PHE A 203 -0.75 -6.69 4.55
N ARG A 204 -1.37 -7.53 3.74
CA ARG A 204 -0.77 -8.49 2.82
C ARG A 204 -1.53 -8.41 1.50
N ILE A 205 -0.78 -8.32 0.40
CA ILE A 205 -1.34 -8.18 -0.94
C ILE A 205 -2.20 -9.40 -1.26
N GLY A 206 -3.44 -9.16 -1.69
CA GLY A 206 -4.35 -10.21 -2.17
C GLY A 206 -5.00 -11.08 -1.08
N GLU A 207 -4.66 -10.89 0.20
CA GLU A 207 -5.23 -11.68 1.30
C GLU A 207 -6.56 -11.10 1.82
N ASN A 208 -6.89 -9.84 1.52
CA ASN A 208 -8.10 -9.20 2.03
C ASN A 208 -9.23 -9.35 1.01
N LYS A 209 -10.13 -10.29 1.27
CA LYS A 209 -11.32 -10.52 0.44
C LYS A 209 -12.50 -9.64 0.87
N PHE A 210 -13.13 -8.97 -0.09
CA PHE A 210 -14.36 -8.21 0.12
C PHE A 210 -15.46 -8.66 -0.84
N ASN A 211 -16.62 -9.04 -0.29
CA ASN A 211 -17.78 -9.44 -1.09
C ASN A 211 -18.57 -8.21 -1.52
N ILE A 212 -18.85 -8.09 -2.82
CA ILE A 212 -19.55 -6.92 -3.37
C ILE A 212 -21.04 -6.97 -2.97
N PRO A 213 -21.60 -5.92 -2.37
CA PRO A 213 -23.01 -5.90 -1.96
C PRO A 213 -23.96 -6.20 -3.11
N ASN A 214 -24.96 -7.05 -2.85
CA ASN A 214 -25.96 -7.49 -3.82
C ASN A 214 -25.36 -8.14 -5.08
N SER A 215 -24.20 -8.79 -4.94
CA SER A 215 -23.52 -9.52 -6.01
C SER A 215 -22.94 -10.83 -5.47
N LYS A 216 -22.71 -11.80 -6.36
CA LYS A 216 -21.95 -13.02 -6.05
C LYS A 216 -20.43 -12.82 -6.23
N LYS A 217 -20.03 -11.65 -6.76
CA LYS A 217 -18.64 -11.29 -7.00
C LYS A 217 -17.97 -10.79 -5.71
N TYR A 218 -16.65 -10.90 -5.70
CA TYR A 218 -15.79 -10.35 -4.67
C TYR A 218 -14.56 -9.76 -5.33
N PHE A 219 -13.82 -8.94 -4.61
CA PHE A 219 -12.48 -8.54 -4.99
C PHE A 219 -11.51 -8.77 -3.85
N THR A 220 -10.23 -8.79 -4.18
CA THR A 220 -9.14 -8.87 -3.22
C THR A 220 -8.28 -7.62 -3.29
N TYR A 221 -7.73 -7.22 -2.16
CA TYR A 221 -6.69 -6.22 -2.08
C TYR A 221 -5.63 -6.64 -1.07
#